data_AF-A0A418GGJ7-F1
#
_entry.id   AF-A0A418GGJ7-F1
#
_cell.length_a   1.000
_cell.length_b   1.000
_cell.length_c   1.000
_cell.angle_alpha   90.00
_cell.angle_beta   90.00
_cell.angle_gamma   90.00
#
_symmetry.space_group_name_H-M   'P 1'
#
loop_
_entity.id
_entity.type
_entity.pdbx_description
1 polymer ?
#
loop_
_entity_poly.entity_id
_entity_poly.type
_entity_poly.pdbx_seq_one_letter_code
_entity_poly.pdbx_strand_id
1 'polypeptide(L)'
;LLNSHDICELIPIADYRTINALPRILSANNANKLAELEHSRLSAELMSSKSKHVVAAQWWRAPLSWNGWMQRQTPFRYSPLPEAVFFLHMDDEESEARFYSRTGDNERKAQGNFRREEVRCASGVACWGVMDYQHVLLNLADKQSCEIANVGEKFAEVRVPVSEEDAVDDWRYHPWLGVFRNM
;
A
#
# COMPACT_ATOMS: atom_id res chain seq x y z
N LEU A 1 -23.11 6.00 -6.69
CA LEU A 1 -22.55 6.68 -5.50
C LEU A 1 -23.56 6.55 -4.37
N LEU A 2 -23.09 6.49 -3.12
CA LEU A 2 -23.96 6.39 -1.95
C LEU A 2 -24.61 7.75 -1.69
N ASN A 3 -25.84 7.73 -1.16
CA ASN A 3 -26.56 8.94 -0.78
C ASN A 3 -26.20 9.44 0.62
N SER A 4 -25.41 8.67 1.38
CA SER A 4 -24.94 8.95 2.73
C SER A 4 -23.61 8.27 2.98
N HIS A 5 -22.84 8.79 3.93
CA HIS A 5 -21.58 8.20 4.42
C HIS A 5 -21.69 7.80 5.90
N ASP A 6 -22.89 7.85 6.49
CA ASP A 6 -23.12 7.38 7.86
C ASP A 6 -23.29 5.85 7.86
N ILE A 7 -22.42 5.16 8.60
CA ILE A 7 -22.45 3.69 8.76
C ILE A 7 -23.81 3.22 9.29
N CYS A 8 -24.44 3.99 10.19
CA CYS A 8 -25.74 3.65 10.77
C CYS A 8 -26.88 3.68 9.74
N GLU A 9 -26.72 4.40 8.62
CA GLU A 9 -27.68 4.46 7.52
C GLU A 9 -27.36 3.48 6.37
N LEU A 10 -26.13 2.98 6.35
CA LEU A 10 -25.59 2.12 5.28
C LEU A 10 -25.66 0.63 5.62
N ILE A 11 -25.52 0.28 6.90
CA ILE A 11 -25.39 -1.10 7.37
C ILE A 11 -26.53 -1.45 8.33
N PRO A 12 -27.28 -2.55 8.08
CA PRO A 12 -28.29 -3.05 9.00
C PRO A 12 -27.70 -3.41 10.36
N ILE A 13 -28.49 -3.22 11.41
CA ILE A 13 -28.10 -3.56 12.79
C ILE A 13 -27.68 -5.02 12.93
N ALA A 14 -28.33 -5.94 12.21
CA ALA A 14 -28.00 -7.36 12.23
C ALA A 14 -26.56 -7.64 11.77
N ASP A 15 -26.06 -6.90 10.78
CA ASP A 15 -24.79 -7.18 10.11
C ASP A 15 -23.58 -6.77 10.95
N TYR A 16 -23.68 -5.70 11.75
CA TYR A 16 -22.59 -5.32 12.67
C TYR A 16 -22.74 -5.95 14.08
N ARG A 17 -23.92 -6.48 14.44
CA ARG A 17 -24.08 -7.32 15.63
C ARG A 17 -23.47 -8.71 15.45
N THR A 18 -23.57 -9.27 14.25
CA THR A 18 -22.99 -10.58 13.92
C THR A 18 -22.21 -10.48 12.62
N ILE A 19 -20.94 -10.11 12.74
CA ILE A 19 -20.04 -9.99 11.58
C ILE A 19 -19.77 -11.37 11.01
N ASN A 20 -20.19 -11.59 9.77
CA ASN A 20 -19.96 -12.83 9.02
C ASN A 20 -19.87 -12.54 7.50
N ALA A 21 -19.67 -13.58 6.70
CA ALA A 21 -19.48 -13.45 5.26
C ALA A 21 -20.79 -13.27 4.45
N LEU A 22 -21.97 -13.41 5.07
CA LEU A 22 -23.25 -13.45 4.35
C LEU A 22 -23.49 -12.23 3.46
N PRO A 23 -23.27 -10.98 3.90
CA PRO A 23 -23.47 -9.80 3.04
C PRO A 23 -22.58 -9.78 1.79
N ARG A 24 -21.44 -10.49 1.83
CA ARG A 24 -20.47 -10.55 0.72
C ARG A 24 -20.74 -11.70 -0.26
N ILE A 25 -21.23 -12.85 0.22
CA ILE A 25 -21.41 -14.05 -0.62
C ILE A 25 -22.81 -14.16 -1.22
N LEU A 26 -23.83 -13.67 -0.52
CA LEU A 26 -25.20 -13.69 -1.00
C LEU A 26 -25.44 -12.47 -1.89
N SER A 27 -26.38 -12.61 -2.82
CA SER A 27 -26.81 -11.51 -3.67
C SER A 27 -27.35 -10.35 -2.81
N ALA A 28 -27.10 -9.12 -3.26
CA ALA A 28 -27.53 -7.92 -2.57
C ALA A 28 -29.06 -7.93 -2.31
N ASN A 29 -29.46 -7.61 -1.09
CA ASN A 29 -30.85 -7.63 -0.63
C ASN A 29 -31.41 -6.22 -0.35
N ASN A 30 -30.76 -5.17 -0.86
CA ASN A 30 -31.07 -3.73 -0.70
C ASN A 30 -31.05 -3.20 0.76
N ALA A 31 -30.86 -4.06 1.76
CA ALA A 31 -30.80 -3.66 3.17
C ALA A 31 -29.41 -3.13 3.53
N ASN A 32 -28.35 -3.79 3.05
CA ASN A 32 -26.97 -3.35 3.21
C ASN A 32 -26.50 -2.60 1.95
N LYS A 33 -26.56 -1.26 2.02
CA LYS A 33 -26.24 -0.37 0.89
C LYS A 33 -24.76 -0.43 0.51
N LEU A 34 -23.89 -0.72 1.48
CA LEU A 34 -22.45 -0.84 1.23
C LEU A 34 -22.15 -2.13 0.46
N ALA A 35 -22.70 -3.26 0.90
CA ALA A 35 -22.59 -4.52 0.17
C ALA A 35 -23.24 -4.44 -1.21
N GLU A 36 -24.40 -3.79 -1.33
CA GLU A 36 -25.09 -3.57 -2.60
C GLU A 36 -24.23 -2.77 -3.59
N LEU A 37 -23.56 -1.72 -3.13
CA LEU A 37 -22.63 -0.94 -3.96
C LEU A 37 -21.51 -1.82 -4.50
N GLU A 38 -20.91 -2.65 -3.65
CA GLU A 38 -19.83 -3.57 -4.02
C GLU A 38 -20.29 -4.60 -5.05
N HIS A 39 -21.42 -5.26 -4.80
CA HIS A 39 -22.03 -6.23 -5.73
C HIS A 39 -22.38 -5.60 -7.07
N SER A 40 -22.99 -4.42 -7.04
CA SER A 40 -23.37 -3.68 -8.25
C SER A 40 -22.15 -3.28 -9.06
N ARG A 41 -21.09 -2.78 -8.38
CA ARG A 41 -19.84 -2.39 -9.04
C ARG A 41 -19.12 -3.60 -9.63
N LEU A 42 -19.03 -4.70 -8.88
CA LEU A 42 -18.41 -5.94 -9.33
C LEU A 42 -19.13 -6.52 -10.55
N SER A 43 -20.46 -6.59 -10.52
CA SER A 43 -21.27 -7.06 -11.65
C SER A 43 -21.08 -6.16 -12.89
N ALA A 44 -21.06 -4.84 -12.68
CA ALA A 44 -20.84 -3.87 -13.74
C ALA A 44 -19.47 -4.03 -14.42
N GLU A 45 -18.40 -4.17 -13.63
CA GLU A 45 -17.02 -4.29 -14.13
C GLU A 45 -16.72 -5.65 -14.75
N LEU A 46 -17.31 -6.74 -14.23
CA LEU A 46 -17.03 -8.07 -14.74
C LEU A 46 -17.84 -8.39 -16.00
N MET A 47 -19.15 -8.14 -15.97
CA MET A 47 -20.08 -8.81 -16.90
C MET A 47 -20.98 -7.88 -17.72
N SER A 48 -21.02 -6.58 -17.42
CA SER A 48 -22.00 -5.67 -18.03
C SER A 48 -21.91 -5.63 -19.55
N SER A 49 -23.03 -5.95 -20.21
CA SER A 49 -23.20 -5.82 -21.66
C SER A 49 -23.62 -4.40 -22.09
N LYS A 50 -24.00 -3.55 -21.13
CA LYS A 50 -24.47 -2.17 -21.36
C LYS A 50 -23.42 -1.11 -21.01
N SER A 51 -22.25 -1.53 -20.55
CA SER A 51 -21.17 -0.60 -20.20
C SER A 51 -20.63 0.08 -21.45
N LYS A 52 -20.41 1.40 -21.35
CA LYS A 52 -19.67 2.17 -22.37
C LYS A 52 -18.15 1.95 -22.26
N HIS A 53 -17.69 1.31 -21.19
CA HIS A 53 -16.29 1.03 -20.91
C HIS A 53 -15.97 -0.45 -21.11
N VAL A 54 -14.68 -0.74 -21.27
CA VAL A 54 -14.14 -2.11 -21.31
C VAL A 54 -14.49 -2.82 -20.01
N VAL A 55 -14.99 -4.05 -20.11
CA VAL A 55 -15.31 -4.91 -18.96
C VAL A 55 -14.45 -6.16 -19.00
N ALA A 56 -14.22 -6.79 -17.84
CA ALA A 56 -13.33 -7.94 -17.74
C ALA A 56 -13.73 -9.08 -18.71
N ALA A 57 -15.03 -9.33 -18.88
CA ALA A 57 -15.51 -10.38 -19.77
C ALA A 57 -15.13 -10.21 -21.24
N GLN A 58 -14.75 -9.02 -21.69
CA GLN A 58 -14.26 -8.81 -23.06
C GLN A 58 -12.97 -9.60 -23.34
N TRP A 59 -12.16 -9.89 -22.31
CA TRP A 59 -10.94 -10.67 -22.45
C TRP A 59 -11.18 -12.05 -23.07
N TRP A 60 -12.28 -12.71 -22.71
CA TRP A 60 -12.64 -14.04 -23.23
C TRP A 60 -13.83 -14.03 -24.21
N ARG A 61 -14.61 -12.94 -24.28
CA ARG A 61 -15.71 -12.78 -25.26
C ARG A 61 -15.25 -12.24 -26.61
N ALA A 62 -14.10 -11.56 -26.66
CA ALA A 62 -13.55 -10.99 -27.87
C ALA A 62 -12.08 -11.44 -28.07
N PRO A 63 -11.58 -11.50 -29.31
CA PRO A 63 -10.20 -11.88 -29.59
C PRO A 63 -9.25 -10.70 -29.31
N LEU A 64 -9.13 -10.30 -28.04
CA LEU A 64 -8.31 -9.15 -27.61
C LEU A 64 -6.94 -9.54 -27.06
N SER A 65 -6.67 -10.84 -26.89
CA SER A 65 -5.45 -11.35 -26.26
C SER A 65 -4.18 -11.23 -27.10
N TRP A 66 -4.30 -10.97 -28.41
CA TRP A 66 -3.15 -10.84 -29.32
C TRP A 66 -2.40 -9.51 -29.15
N ASN A 67 -2.96 -8.54 -28.40
CA ASN A 67 -2.30 -7.27 -28.11
C ASN A 67 -2.52 -6.83 -26.65
N GLY A 68 -1.83 -5.75 -26.27
CA GLY A 68 -1.92 -5.16 -24.94
C GLY A 68 -3.01 -4.09 -24.78
N TRP A 69 -3.98 -3.98 -25.70
CA TRP A 69 -4.94 -2.87 -25.69
C TRP A 69 -5.79 -2.85 -24.42
N MET A 70 -6.29 -4.00 -23.99
CA MET A 70 -7.10 -4.12 -22.77
C MET A 70 -6.30 -3.77 -21.52
N GLN A 71 -5.04 -4.19 -21.45
CA GLN A 71 -4.12 -3.88 -20.35
C GLN A 71 -3.79 -2.38 -20.28
N ARG A 72 -3.76 -1.67 -21.42
CA ARG A 72 -3.60 -0.20 -21.44
C ARG A 72 -4.86 0.53 -20.97
N GLN A 73 -6.05 0.00 -21.27
CA GLN A 73 -7.33 0.58 -20.84
C GLN A 73 -7.66 0.26 -19.37
N THR A 74 -7.21 -0.90 -18.88
CA THR A 74 -7.44 -1.39 -17.51
C THR A 74 -6.11 -1.77 -16.85
N PRO A 75 -5.21 -0.80 -16.63
CA PRO A 75 -3.90 -1.07 -16.06
C PRO A 75 -4.01 -1.64 -14.65
N PHE A 76 -3.32 -2.76 -14.41
CA PHE A 76 -3.21 -3.36 -13.09
C PHE A 76 -2.42 -2.43 -12.16
N ARG A 77 -2.93 -2.20 -10.95
CA ARG A 77 -2.36 -1.26 -9.96
C ARG A 77 -2.16 0.14 -10.51
N TYR A 78 -3.15 0.65 -11.25
CA TYR A 78 -3.16 2.05 -11.64
C TYR A 78 -3.01 2.95 -10.40
N SER A 79 -1.91 3.70 -10.33
CA SER A 79 -1.70 4.78 -9.37
C SER A 79 -1.57 6.09 -10.15
N PRO A 80 -2.27 7.16 -9.74
CA PRO A 80 -2.16 8.46 -10.39
C PRO A 80 -0.81 9.15 -10.09
N LEU A 81 -0.14 8.77 -9.00
CA LEU A 81 1.16 9.30 -8.62
C LEU A 81 2.24 8.24 -8.85
N PRO A 82 3.43 8.62 -9.36
CA PRO A 82 4.56 7.70 -9.43
C PRO A 82 4.99 7.28 -8.02
N GLU A 83 5.48 6.06 -7.88
CA GLU A 83 6.05 5.56 -6.64
C GLU A 83 7.58 5.59 -6.72
N ALA A 84 8.24 6.08 -5.67
CA ALA A 84 9.67 5.90 -5.48
C ALA A 84 9.93 4.79 -4.47
N VAL A 85 11.03 4.07 -4.72
CA VAL A 85 11.48 2.95 -3.92
C VAL A 85 12.69 3.39 -3.11
N PHE A 86 12.60 3.23 -1.79
CA PHE A 86 13.68 3.45 -0.85
C PHE A 86 13.90 2.19 -0.03
N PHE A 87 15.06 2.07 0.59
CA PHE A 87 15.32 0.97 1.52
C PHE A 87 16.21 1.43 2.65
N LEU A 88 16.03 0.83 3.83
CA LEU A 88 16.90 1.09 4.97
C LEU A 88 18.19 0.29 4.82
N HIS A 89 19.34 0.96 4.85
CA HIS A 89 20.64 0.39 4.55
C HIS A 89 21.65 0.74 5.64
N MET A 90 22.58 -0.18 5.89
CA MET A 90 23.76 0.01 6.72
C MET A 90 24.97 -0.38 5.87
N ASP A 91 25.97 0.50 5.79
CA ASP A 91 27.17 0.27 4.98
C ASP A 91 28.03 -0.87 5.58
N ASP A 92 28.09 -0.96 6.91
CA ASP A 92 28.70 -2.04 7.69
C ASP A 92 27.88 -2.34 8.97
N GLU A 93 28.34 -3.26 9.81
CA GLU A 93 27.61 -3.71 11.00
C GLU A 93 27.51 -2.65 12.12
N GLU A 94 28.42 -1.68 12.13
CA GLU A 94 28.49 -0.61 13.12
C GLU A 94 27.75 0.67 12.66
N SER A 95 27.46 0.76 11.37
CA SER A 95 26.80 1.90 10.74
C SER A 95 25.36 2.09 11.19
N GLU A 96 24.94 3.34 11.32
CA GLU A 96 23.52 3.68 11.51
C GLU A 96 22.70 3.31 10.27
N ALA A 97 21.49 2.80 10.49
CA ALA A 97 20.56 2.49 9.41
C ALA A 97 19.95 3.78 8.81
N ARG A 98 20.13 4.00 7.50
CA ARG A 98 19.67 5.19 6.76
C ARG A 98 18.91 4.81 5.49
N PHE A 99 18.07 5.71 4.99
CA PHE A 99 17.36 5.47 3.74
C PHE A 99 18.26 5.70 2.53
N TYR A 100 18.22 4.75 1.60
CA TYR A 100 18.91 4.79 0.32
C TYR A 100 17.90 4.55 -0.81
N SER A 101 18.25 4.97 -2.02
CA SER A 101 17.56 4.56 -3.24
C SER A 101 18.56 4.15 -4.32
N ARG A 102 18.08 3.45 -5.35
CA ARG A 102 18.87 3.19 -6.56
C ARG A 102 18.67 4.31 -7.58
N THR A 103 19.76 4.81 -8.12
CA THR A 103 19.75 5.70 -9.29
C THR A 103 19.65 4.86 -10.58
N GLY A 104 19.39 5.52 -11.72
CA GLY A 104 19.32 4.86 -13.03
C GLY A 104 20.59 4.09 -13.42
N ASP A 105 21.74 4.48 -12.86
CA ASP A 105 23.05 3.83 -13.07
C ASP A 105 23.30 2.67 -12.09
N ASN A 106 22.26 2.24 -11.37
CA ASN A 106 22.31 1.15 -10.40
C ASN A 106 23.19 1.42 -9.17
N GLU A 107 23.55 2.69 -8.95
CA GLU A 107 24.30 3.13 -7.79
C GLU A 107 23.37 3.36 -6.59
N ARG A 108 23.87 3.03 -5.39
CA ARG A 108 23.18 3.30 -4.13
C ARG A 108 23.46 4.73 -3.73
N LYS A 109 22.42 5.52 -3.50
CA LYS A 109 22.54 6.90 -3.02
C LYS A 109 21.82 7.06 -1.69
N ALA A 110 22.53 7.54 -0.68
CA ALA A 110 21.93 7.92 0.59
C ALA A 110 20.96 9.09 0.40
N GLN A 111 19.80 9.01 1.05
CA GLN A 111 18.70 9.94 0.87
C GLN A 111 18.48 10.71 2.18
N GLY A 112 18.70 12.03 2.12
CA GLY A 112 18.58 12.93 3.28
C GLY A 112 17.15 13.46 3.53
N ASN A 113 16.19 13.00 2.73
CA ASN A 113 14.83 13.51 2.70
C ASN A 113 13.89 12.83 3.71
N PHE A 114 14.37 11.80 4.42
CA PHE A 114 13.66 11.16 5.53
C PHE A 114 14.14 11.72 6.86
N ARG A 115 13.35 12.63 7.44
CA ARG A 115 13.66 13.23 8.74
C ARG A 115 13.12 12.35 9.86
N ARG A 116 14.01 11.96 10.78
CA ARG A 116 13.60 11.24 11.98
C ARG A 116 12.77 12.16 12.88
N GLU A 117 11.60 11.68 13.28
CA GLU A 117 10.69 12.37 14.20
C GLU A 117 10.62 11.66 15.54
N GLU A 118 10.72 12.42 16.63
CA GLU A 118 10.57 11.89 17.98
C GLU A 118 9.10 11.89 18.39
N VAL A 119 8.57 10.74 18.81
CA VAL A 119 7.18 10.59 19.24
C VAL A 119 7.11 10.57 20.76
N ARG A 120 6.33 11.49 21.33
CA ARG A 120 6.09 11.54 22.77
C ARG A 120 4.80 10.80 23.11
N CYS A 121 4.90 9.76 23.92
CA CYS A 121 3.74 9.08 24.46
C CYS A 121 3.15 9.87 25.64
N ALA A 122 1.81 9.94 25.72
CA ALA A 122 1.10 10.48 26.87
C ALA A 122 1.20 9.51 28.07
N SER A 123 0.84 9.99 29.26
CA SER A 123 0.80 9.13 30.46
C SER A 123 -0.13 7.94 30.25
N GLY A 124 0.34 6.74 30.56
CA GLY A 124 -0.40 5.47 30.36
C GLY A 124 -0.34 4.91 28.94
N VAL A 125 0.36 5.57 28.01
CA VAL A 125 0.56 5.09 26.64
C VAL A 125 2.02 4.66 26.46
N ALA A 126 2.23 3.49 25.84
CA ALA A 126 3.55 3.01 25.48
C ALA A 126 3.51 2.29 24.14
N CYS A 127 4.60 2.40 23.37
CA CYS A 127 4.81 1.57 22.20
C CYS A 127 5.17 0.14 22.65
N TRP A 128 4.42 -0.86 22.18
CA TRP A 128 4.68 -2.26 22.53
C TRP A 128 5.45 -2.98 21.42
N GLY A 129 6.65 -3.45 21.78
CA GLY A 129 7.53 -4.33 21.02
C GLY A 129 8.93 -3.71 20.99
N VAL A 130 9.85 -4.24 20.20
CA VAL A 130 11.15 -3.61 19.96
C VAL A 130 11.27 -3.33 18.47
N MET A 131 11.27 -2.04 18.12
CA MET A 131 11.52 -1.57 16.75
C MET A 131 12.88 -0.91 16.71
N ASP A 132 13.93 -1.73 16.86
CA ASP A 132 15.30 -1.35 16.57
C ASP A 132 15.66 -1.96 15.21
N TYR A 133 15.52 -1.16 14.16
CA TYR A 133 15.78 -1.64 12.80
C TYR A 133 17.23 -2.04 12.59
N GLN A 134 18.19 -1.44 13.29
CA GLN A 134 19.59 -1.86 13.17
C GLN A 134 19.76 -3.28 13.66
N HIS A 135 19.25 -3.57 14.86
CA HIS A 135 19.29 -4.93 15.41
C HIS A 135 18.50 -5.93 14.56
N VAL A 136 17.35 -5.52 14.00
CA VAL A 136 16.55 -6.37 13.09
C VAL A 136 17.32 -6.70 11.82
N LEU A 137 18.01 -5.73 11.20
CA LEU A 137 18.80 -5.93 9.99
C LEU A 137 20.01 -6.84 10.24
N LEU A 138 20.74 -6.64 11.34
CA LEU A 138 21.86 -7.49 11.74
C LEU A 138 21.41 -8.94 11.96
N ASN A 139 20.36 -9.15 12.75
CA ASN A 139 19.79 -10.48 12.96
C ASN A 139 19.34 -11.15 11.66
N LEU A 140 18.88 -10.37 10.69
CA LEU A 140 18.47 -10.89 9.38
C LEU A 140 19.68 -11.24 8.51
N ALA A 141 20.76 -10.46 8.57
CA ALA A 141 22.05 -10.76 7.94
C ALA A 141 22.56 -12.14 8.38
N ASP A 142 22.60 -12.36 9.70
CA ASP A 142 23.05 -13.61 10.30
C ASP A 142 22.20 -14.80 9.87
N LYS A 143 20.87 -14.69 10.00
CA LYS A 143 19.92 -15.75 9.65
C LYS A 143 19.97 -16.13 8.18
N GLN A 144 20.23 -15.16 7.30
CA GLN A 144 20.33 -15.38 5.86
C GLN A 144 21.76 -15.65 5.40
N SER A 145 22.75 -15.62 6.31
CA SER A 145 24.17 -15.78 6.02
C SER A 145 24.64 -14.88 4.86
N CYS A 146 24.28 -13.59 4.91
CA CYS A 146 24.66 -12.62 3.88
C CYS A 146 25.15 -11.31 4.51
N GLU A 147 25.93 -10.54 3.75
CA GLU A 147 26.48 -9.27 4.21
C GLU A 147 25.37 -8.24 4.50
N ILE A 148 25.52 -7.50 5.60
CA ILE A 148 24.58 -6.47 6.06
C ILE A 148 24.26 -5.42 4.97
N ALA A 149 25.27 -5.04 4.17
CA ALA A 149 25.13 -4.12 3.05
C ALA A 149 24.13 -4.61 1.98
N ASN A 150 23.84 -5.92 1.91
CA ASN A 150 22.90 -6.48 0.96
C ASN A 150 21.52 -6.77 1.56
N VAL A 151 21.37 -6.67 2.88
CA VAL A 151 20.12 -6.98 3.58
C VAL A 151 19.07 -5.92 3.31
N GLY A 152 19.45 -4.65 3.46
CA GLY A 152 18.54 -3.52 3.33
C GLY A 152 17.76 -3.52 2.02
N GLU A 153 18.49 -3.67 0.92
CA GLU A 153 17.92 -3.66 -0.44
C GLU A 153 16.95 -4.84 -0.69
N LYS A 154 17.18 -5.98 -0.04
CA LYS A 154 16.37 -7.19 -0.25
C LYS A 154 15.13 -7.23 0.64
N PHE A 155 15.20 -6.65 1.83
CA PHE A 155 14.24 -6.93 2.90
C PHE A 155 13.66 -5.69 3.60
N ALA A 156 14.26 -4.52 3.39
CA ALA A 156 13.86 -3.28 4.08
C ALA A 156 13.37 -2.20 3.11
N GLU A 157 12.74 -2.61 2.00
CA GLU A 157 12.15 -1.71 1.01
C GLU A 157 10.88 -1.03 1.56
N VAL A 158 10.77 0.27 1.29
CA VAL A 158 9.56 1.07 1.45
C VAL A 158 9.25 1.78 0.14
N ARG A 159 7.96 1.82 -0.21
CA ARG A 159 7.45 2.53 -1.38
C ARG A 159 6.63 3.70 -0.94
N VAL A 160 6.91 4.87 -1.51
CA VAL A 160 6.16 6.10 -1.23
C VAL A 160 5.76 6.79 -2.53
N PRO A 161 4.58 7.42 -2.59
CA PRO A 161 4.20 8.24 -3.72
C PRO A 161 5.11 9.47 -3.82
N VAL A 162 5.47 9.89 -5.03
CA VAL A 162 6.24 11.11 -5.29
C VAL A 162 5.44 11.99 -6.22
N SER A 163 5.44 13.31 -6.02
CA SER A 163 4.90 14.27 -6.96
C SER A 163 6.04 15.14 -7.49
N GLU A 164 5.91 15.68 -8.70
CA GLU A 164 6.91 16.58 -9.28
C GLU A 164 6.92 17.96 -8.60
N GLU A 165 5.82 18.33 -7.94
CA GLU A 165 5.62 19.62 -7.26
C GLU A 165 6.01 19.59 -5.78
N ASP A 166 5.87 18.44 -5.12
CA ASP A 166 6.38 18.24 -3.77
C ASP A 166 7.85 17.84 -3.88
N ALA A 167 8.74 18.77 -3.56
CA ALA A 167 10.11 18.41 -3.25
C ALA A 167 10.07 17.19 -2.32
N VAL A 168 10.85 16.17 -2.68
CA VAL A 168 10.99 14.87 -2.01
C VAL A 168 11.37 15.01 -0.51
N ASP A 169 11.52 16.24 0.00
CA ASP A 169 12.16 16.73 1.22
C ASP A 169 11.35 16.66 2.53
N ASP A 170 10.10 16.18 2.52
CA ASP A 170 9.22 16.26 3.70
C ASP A 170 8.76 14.90 4.26
N TRP A 171 9.42 13.80 3.87
CA TRP A 171 9.15 12.51 4.50
C TRP A 171 9.65 12.51 5.93
N ARG A 172 8.76 12.10 6.83
CA ARG A 172 9.04 11.86 8.24
C ARG A 172 9.12 10.38 8.49
N TYR A 173 9.99 10.00 9.41
CA TYR A 173 10.20 8.61 9.78
C TYR A 173 10.28 8.47 11.29
N HIS A 174 9.60 7.47 11.82
CA HIS A 174 9.80 7.02 13.19
C HIS A 174 9.71 5.50 13.24
N PRO A 175 10.55 4.79 14.01
CA PRO A 175 10.58 3.34 13.99
C PRO A 175 9.23 2.64 14.26
N TRP A 176 8.36 3.30 15.02
CA TRP A 176 7.02 2.78 15.33
C TRP A 176 5.92 3.20 14.36
N LEU A 177 6.10 4.30 13.64
CA LEU A 177 5.07 4.86 12.76
C LEU A 177 5.37 4.60 11.28
N GLY A 178 6.56 4.10 10.98
CA GLY A 178 7.04 3.96 9.61
C GLY A 178 7.31 5.33 8.99
N VAL A 179 6.99 5.44 7.70
CA VAL A 179 7.22 6.61 6.87
C VAL A 179 5.90 7.33 6.63
N PHE A 180 5.86 8.64 6.85
CA PHE A 180 4.65 9.46 6.71
C PHE A 180 4.97 10.90 6.28
N ARG A 181 3.95 11.65 5.85
CA ARG A 181 4.03 13.11 5.63
C ARG A 181 3.25 13.82 6.73
N ASN A 182 3.65 15.04 7.07
CA ASN A 182 2.76 15.92 7.80
C ASN A 182 1.59 16.33 6.90
N MET A 183 0.39 16.36 7.48
CA MET A 183 -0.78 16.99 6.86
C MET A 183 -0.66 18.51 6.88
#